data_AF-S9S0N6-F1
#
_entry.id   AF-S9S0N6-F1
#
_cell.length_a   1.000
_cell.length_b   1.000
_cell.length_c   1.000
_cell.angle_alpha   90.00
_cell.angle_beta   90.00
_cell.angle_gamma   90.00
#
_symmetry.space_group_name_H-M   'P 1'
#
loop_
_entity.id
_entity.type
_entity.pdbx_description
1 polymer ?
#
loop_
_entity_poly.entity_id
_entity_poly.type
_entity_poly.pdbx_seq_one_letter_code
_entity_poly.pdbx_strand_id
1 'polypeptide(L)'
;MVLGVIGIGSFLFHTLATSWAAAADVLPILGFILLYVWAAQRRFWGQGRLVSGLLTAATLPWIAALAPVFAALPGFRISAVYWPVPLLILIHAGLLYRRRPALAQGLAAGAGILCLSLVFRSLDGVLCGAVPMGTHVLWHLLNALMLGWMIELLGRHGVAAPASRR
;
A
#
# COMPACT_ATOMS: atom_id res chain seq x y z
N MET A 1 -5.71 1.99 -14.77
CA MET A 1 -7.16 2.00 -14.48
C MET A 1 -7.46 1.99 -12.98
N VAL A 2 -6.90 1.08 -12.16
CA VAL A 2 -7.18 1.00 -10.71
C VAL A 2 -6.93 2.31 -9.94
N LEU A 3 -5.83 3.02 -10.21
CA LEU A 3 -5.54 4.32 -9.57
C LEU A 3 -6.64 5.37 -9.83
N GLY A 4 -7.22 5.39 -11.03
CA GLY A 4 -8.34 6.28 -11.36
C GLY A 4 -9.61 5.93 -10.58
N VAL A 5 -9.88 4.64 -10.38
CA VAL A 5 -11.02 4.18 -9.55
C VAL A 5 -10.84 4.60 -8.10
N ILE A 6 -9.63 4.51 -7.54
CA ILE A 6 -9.31 5.02 -6.20
C ILE A 6 -9.58 6.52 -6.12
N GLY A 7 -9.13 7.30 -7.11
CA GLY A 7 -9.39 8.74 -7.15
C GLY A 7 -10.87 9.10 -7.20
N ILE A 8 -11.66 8.39 -8.01
CA ILE A 8 -13.12 8.60 -8.11
C ILE A 8 -13.80 8.25 -6.78
N GLY A 9 -13.48 7.10 -6.18
CA GLY A 9 -14.01 6.69 -4.89
C GLY A 9 -13.74 7.71 -3.80
N SER A 10 -12.51 8.22 -3.76
CA SER A 10 -12.09 9.26 -2.83
C SER A 10 -12.85 10.57 -3.01
N PHE A 11 -13.00 11.03 -4.25
CA PHE A 11 -13.79 12.21 -4.57
C PHE A 11 -15.26 12.06 -4.14
N LEU A 12 -15.87 10.91 -4.41
CA LEU A 12 -17.25 10.62 -4.01
C LEU A 12 -17.43 10.64 -2.50
N PHE A 13 -16.51 10.05 -1.74
CA PHE A 13 -16.61 10.04 -0.28
C PHE A 13 -16.52 11.44 0.31
N HIS A 14 -15.56 12.25 -0.14
CA HIS A 14 -15.37 13.62 0.36
C HIS A 14 -16.45 14.60 -0.11
N THR A 15 -17.26 14.23 -1.11
CA THR A 15 -18.40 15.04 -1.57
C THR A 15 -19.72 14.61 -0.91
N LEU A 16 -19.93 13.30 -0.73
CA LEU A 16 -21.23 12.73 -0.35
C LEU A 16 -21.30 12.26 1.10
N ALA A 17 -20.17 11.90 1.73
CA ALA A 17 -20.07 11.44 3.11
C ALA A 17 -21.03 10.29 3.50
N THR A 18 -21.37 9.41 2.55
CA THR A 18 -22.23 8.24 2.77
C THR A 18 -21.42 6.95 2.96
N SER A 19 -22.04 5.94 3.56
CA SER A 19 -21.40 4.64 3.82
C SER A 19 -20.95 3.91 2.54
N TRP A 20 -21.74 3.98 1.47
CA TRP A 20 -21.35 3.39 0.19
C TRP A 20 -20.19 4.15 -0.46
N ALA A 21 -20.14 5.47 -0.32
CA ALA A 21 -19.03 6.27 -0.83
C ALA A 21 -17.74 6.00 -0.05
N ALA A 22 -17.83 5.80 1.28
CA ALA A 22 -16.71 5.35 2.10
C ALA A 22 -16.17 3.99 1.63
N ALA A 23 -17.05 3.04 1.31
CA ALA A 23 -16.66 1.76 0.75
C ALA A 23 -15.99 1.94 -0.64
N ALA A 24 -16.50 2.84 -1.47
CA ALA A 24 -15.92 3.18 -2.77
C ALA A 24 -14.52 3.83 -2.67
N ASP A 25 -14.20 4.54 -1.58
CA ASP A 25 -12.86 5.07 -1.30
C ASP A 25 -11.89 3.98 -0.85
N VAL A 26 -12.33 3.08 0.05
CA VAL A 26 -11.43 2.12 0.72
C VAL A 26 -11.25 0.81 -0.05
N LEU A 27 -12.30 0.23 -0.63
CA LEU A 27 -12.22 -1.08 -1.28
C LEU A 27 -11.29 -1.12 -2.49
N PRO A 28 -11.24 -0.09 -3.36
CA PRO A 28 -10.28 -0.06 -4.46
C PRO A 28 -8.81 -0.04 -4.00
N ILE A 29 -8.51 0.54 -2.83
CA ILE A 29 -7.16 0.50 -2.24
C ILE A 29 -6.80 -0.93 -1.86
N LEU A 30 -7.70 -1.67 -1.20
CA LEU A 30 -7.51 -3.09 -0.92
C LEU A 30 -7.32 -3.90 -2.20
N GLY A 31 -8.15 -3.64 -3.22
CA GLY A 31 -8.02 -4.26 -4.53
C GLY A 31 -6.65 -4.02 -5.15
N PHE A 32 -6.13 -2.78 -5.08
CA PHE A 32 -4.78 -2.46 -5.53
C PHE A 32 -3.71 -3.26 -4.77
N ILE A 33 -3.80 -3.33 -3.44
CA ILE A 33 -2.84 -4.08 -2.61
C ILE A 33 -2.80 -5.55 -3.05
N LEU A 34 -3.97 -6.20 -3.18
CA LEU A 34 -4.04 -7.61 -3.56
C LEU A 34 -3.51 -7.85 -4.98
N LEU A 35 -3.88 -7.00 -5.94
CA LEU A 35 -3.35 -7.07 -7.31
C LEU A 35 -1.83 -6.87 -7.34
N TYR A 36 -1.31 -5.94 -6.54
CA TYR A 36 0.12 -5.66 -6.48
C TYR A 36 0.89 -6.82 -5.85
N VAL A 37 0.40 -7.39 -4.75
CA VAL A 37 1.03 -8.56 -4.11
C VAL A 37 1.06 -9.73 -5.09
N TRP A 38 -0.06 -10.02 -5.75
CA TRP A 38 -0.09 -11.05 -6.80
C TRP A 38 0.95 -10.78 -7.89
N ALA A 39 0.96 -9.56 -8.43
CA ALA A 39 1.90 -9.19 -9.48
C ALA A 39 3.36 -9.27 -9.02
N ALA A 40 3.66 -8.84 -7.80
CA ALA A 40 4.99 -8.93 -7.19
C ALA A 40 5.44 -10.39 -7.07
N GLN A 41 4.59 -11.29 -6.60
CA GLN A 41 4.92 -12.73 -6.54
C GLN A 41 5.18 -13.32 -7.92
N ARG A 42 4.37 -12.96 -8.91
CA ARG A 42 4.54 -13.44 -10.29
C ARG A 42 5.77 -12.86 -10.98
N ARG A 43 6.07 -11.57 -10.77
CA ARG A 43 7.02 -10.81 -11.59
C ARG A 43 8.36 -10.58 -10.90
N PHE A 44 8.38 -10.36 -9.60
CA PHE A 44 9.63 -10.17 -8.86
C PHE A 44 10.21 -11.50 -8.40
N TRP A 45 9.35 -12.44 -7.98
CA TRP A 45 9.77 -13.74 -7.45
C TRP A 45 9.64 -14.89 -8.45
N GLY A 46 8.97 -14.68 -9.59
CA GLY A 46 8.79 -15.71 -10.62
C GLY A 46 7.93 -16.90 -10.16
N GLN A 47 7.10 -16.73 -9.12
CA GLN A 47 6.32 -17.82 -8.55
C GLN A 47 5.18 -18.26 -9.48
N GLY A 48 4.76 -19.52 -9.32
CA GLY A 48 3.58 -20.06 -9.99
C GLY A 48 2.27 -19.40 -9.54
N ARG A 49 1.19 -19.61 -10.31
CA ARG A 49 -0.15 -19.04 -10.04
C ARG A 49 -0.69 -19.45 -8.68
N LEU A 50 -0.55 -20.72 -8.31
CA LEU A 50 -1.06 -21.22 -7.03
C LEU A 50 -0.39 -20.53 -5.84
N VAL A 51 0.94 -20.54 -5.79
CA VAL A 51 1.73 -19.92 -4.70
C VAL A 51 1.46 -18.43 -4.61
N SER A 52 1.44 -17.74 -5.75
CA SER A 52 1.12 -16.30 -5.78
C SER A 52 -0.28 -16.01 -5.24
N GLY A 53 -1.23 -16.91 -5.49
CA GLY A 53 -2.62 -16.76 -5.06
C GLY A 53 -2.77 -16.96 -3.57
N LEU A 54 -2.12 -18.01 -3.04
CA LEU A 54 -2.07 -18.28 -1.61
C LEU A 54 -1.42 -17.13 -0.83
N LEU A 55 -0.29 -16.60 -1.30
CA LEU A 55 0.38 -15.46 -0.66
C LEU A 55 -0.42 -14.16 -0.78
N THR A 56 -1.13 -13.97 -1.89
CA THR A 56 -2.06 -12.83 -2.04
C THR A 56 -3.22 -12.95 -1.05
N ALA A 57 -3.85 -14.12 -0.96
CA ALA A 57 -4.93 -14.39 -0.01
C ALA A 57 -4.46 -14.22 1.45
N ALA A 58 -3.22 -14.65 1.76
CA ALA A 58 -2.59 -14.48 3.06
C ALA A 58 -2.37 -13.01 3.47
N THR A 59 -2.47 -12.06 2.54
CA THR A 59 -2.42 -10.63 2.86
C THR A 59 -3.60 -10.20 3.73
N LEU A 60 -4.77 -10.83 3.60
CA LEU A 60 -5.93 -10.54 4.43
C LEU A 60 -5.73 -10.91 5.91
N PRO A 61 -5.38 -12.17 6.26
CA PRO A 61 -5.09 -12.52 7.65
C PRO A 61 -3.84 -11.79 8.17
N TRP A 62 -2.86 -11.46 7.32
CA TRP A 62 -1.73 -10.60 7.71
C TRP A 62 -2.20 -9.22 8.21
N ILE A 63 -3.04 -8.54 7.44
CA ILE A 63 -3.61 -7.24 7.84
C ILE A 63 -4.47 -7.41 9.10
N ALA A 64 -5.35 -8.42 9.13
CA ALA A 64 -6.25 -8.66 10.25
C ALA A 64 -5.51 -8.95 11.57
N ALA A 65 -4.40 -9.70 11.51
CA ALA A 65 -3.60 -10.03 12.69
C ALA A 65 -2.78 -8.85 13.20
N LEU A 66 -2.25 -8.01 12.31
CA LEU A 66 -1.36 -6.90 12.69
C LEU A 66 -2.11 -5.59 12.97
N ALA A 67 -3.31 -5.39 12.43
CA ALA A 67 -4.08 -4.18 12.68
C ALA A 67 -4.34 -3.92 14.18
N PRO A 68 -4.72 -4.92 15.01
CA PRO A 68 -4.84 -4.73 16.46
C PRO A 68 -3.52 -4.35 17.14
N VAL A 69 -2.40 -4.92 16.68
CA VAL A 69 -1.06 -4.61 17.20
C VAL A 69 -0.71 -3.15 16.94
N PHE A 70 -0.90 -2.67 15.71
CA PHE A 70 -0.72 -1.26 15.40
C PHE A 70 -1.74 -0.36 16.10
N ALA A 71 -2.97 -0.81 16.31
CA ALA A 71 -3.99 -0.03 17.01
C ALA A 71 -3.64 0.21 18.49
N ALA A 72 -2.89 -0.70 19.10
CA ALA A 72 -2.40 -0.56 20.48
C ALA A 72 -1.25 0.45 20.63
N LEU A 73 -0.58 0.84 19.53
CA LEU A 73 0.53 1.79 19.57
C LEU A 73 0.02 3.25 19.59
N PRO A 74 0.60 4.12 20.43
CA PRO A 74 0.23 5.55 20.47
C PRO A 74 0.41 6.24 19.11
N GLY A 75 -0.65 6.86 18.59
CA GLY A 75 -0.63 7.59 17.30
C GLY A 75 -0.87 6.72 16.05
N PHE A 76 -0.99 5.41 16.17
CA PHE A 76 -1.17 4.50 15.02
C PHE A 76 -2.62 4.08 14.80
N ARG A 77 -3.49 4.23 15.81
CA ARG A 77 -4.87 3.72 15.83
C ARG A 77 -5.72 4.10 14.61
N ILE A 78 -5.68 5.36 14.17
CA ILE A 78 -6.50 5.87 13.05
C ILE A 78 -6.13 5.19 11.72
N SER A 79 -4.86 4.80 11.57
CA SER A 79 -4.31 4.24 10.34
C SER A 79 -3.92 2.77 10.50
N ALA A 80 -4.37 2.12 11.59
CA ALA A 80 -3.87 0.81 12.03
C ALA A 80 -4.02 -0.30 10.97
N VAL A 81 -5.10 -0.27 10.19
CA VAL A 81 -5.34 -1.25 9.11
C VAL A 81 -4.37 -1.11 7.94
N TYR A 82 -3.74 0.04 7.76
CA TYR A 82 -2.84 0.31 6.64
C TYR A 82 -1.36 0.05 6.97
N TRP A 83 -0.96 0.19 8.24
CA TRP A 83 0.43 -0.03 8.69
C TRP A 83 1.03 -1.43 8.40
N PRO A 84 0.25 -2.53 8.33
CA PRO A 84 0.76 -3.83 7.89
C PRO A 84 1.29 -3.82 6.44
N VAL A 85 0.83 -2.90 5.59
CA VAL A 85 1.20 -2.81 4.17
C VAL A 85 2.65 -2.33 3.96
N PRO A 86 3.12 -1.18 4.48
CA PRO A 86 4.51 -0.78 4.34
C PRO A 86 5.46 -1.79 5.00
N LEU A 87 5.05 -2.43 6.11
CA LEU A 87 5.83 -3.52 6.70
C LEU A 87 6.02 -4.68 5.72
N LEU A 88 4.94 -5.12 5.06
CA LEU A 88 5.02 -6.17 4.03
C LEU A 88 5.92 -5.76 2.86
N ILE A 89 5.86 -4.51 2.41
CA ILE A 89 6.73 -3.99 1.35
C ILE A 89 8.20 -4.01 1.79
N LEU A 90 8.51 -3.58 3.02
CA LEU A 90 9.87 -3.57 3.56
C LEU A 90 10.45 -4.97 3.73
N ILE A 91 9.63 -5.96 4.10
CA ILE A 91 10.03 -7.37 4.13
C ILE A 91 10.49 -7.81 2.73
N HIS A 92 9.68 -7.53 1.70
CA HIS A 92 10.06 -7.87 0.32
C HIS A 92 11.32 -7.13 -0.13
N ALA A 93 11.47 -5.85 0.22
CA ALA A 93 12.66 -5.06 -0.06
C ALA A 93 13.91 -5.70 0.56
N GLY A 94 13.86 -6.07 1.84
CA GLY A 94 14.96 -6.71 2.55
C GLY A 94 15.34 -8.06 1.93
N LEU A 95 14.36 -8.91 1.63
CA LEU A 95 14.60 -10.22 1.04
C LEU A 95 15.18 -10.13 -0.39
N LEU A 96 14.85 -9.08 -1.14
CA LEU A 96 15.37 -8.84 -2.50
C LEU A 96 16.67 -8.04 -2.52
N TYR A 97 17.09 -7.41 -1.43
CA TYR A 97 18.18 -6.45 -1.39
C TYR A 97 19.47 -6.96 -2.04
N ARG A 98 19.87 -8.20 -1.75
CA ARG A 98 21.11 -8.78 -2.31
C ARG A 98 20.97 -9.26 -3.75
N ARG A 99 19.76 -9.62 -4.20
CA ARG A 99 19.52 -10.22 -5.53
C ARG A 99 19.11 -9.20 -6.58
N ARG A 100 18.37 -8.17 -6.16
CA ARG A 100 17.73 -7.16 -7.01
C ARG A 100 17.77 -5.80 -6.29
N PRO A 101 18.96 -5.22 -6.03
CA PRO A 101 19.11 -4.04 -5.19
C PRO A 101 18.31 -2.83 -5.66
N ALA A 102 18.25 -2.56 -6.97
CA ALA A 102 17.46 -1.46 -7.51
C ALA A 102 15.95 -1.61 -7.25
N LEU A 103 15.41 -2.82 -7.39
CA LEU A 103 14.01 -3.11 -7.04
C LEU A 103 13.77 -2.97 -5.53
N ALA A 104 14.68 -3.49 -4.71
CA ALA A 104 14.59 -3.38 -3.26
C ALA A 104 14.59 -1.92 -2.78
N GLN A 105 15.49 -1.10 -3.33
CA GLN A 105 15.51 0.34 -3.04
C GLN A 105 14.22 1.03 -3.48
N GLY A 106 13.69 0.68 -4.66
CA GLY A 106 12.41 1.20 -5.12
C GLY A 106 11.23 0.81 -4.22
N LEU A 107 11.19 -0.44 -3.74
CA LEU A 107 10.19 -0.89 -2.76
C LEU A 107 10.32 -0.13 -1.44
N ALA A 108 11.54 0.04 -0.94
CA ALA A 108 11.80 0.79 0.30
C ALA A 108 11.40 2.27 0.17
N ALA A 109 11.66 2.91 -0.97
CA ALA A 109 11.21 4.27 -1.25
C ALA A 109 9.68 4.37 -1.24
N GLY A 110 8.98 3.44 -1.93
CA GLY A 110 7.52 3.37 -1.92
C GLY A 110 6.94 3.18 -0.52
N ALA A 111 7.53 2.29 0.28
CA ALA A 111 7.16 2.10 1.69
C ALA A 111 7.40 3.37 2.52
N GLY A 112 8.50 4.09 2.30
CA GLY A 112 8.79 5.35 2.96
C GLY A 112 7.73 6.42 2.66
N ILE A 113 7.33 6.57 1.39
CA ILE A 113 6.26 7.50 0.99
C ILE A 113 4.93 7.09 1.67
N LEU A 114 4.61 5.79 1.72
CA LEU A 114 3.41 5.31 2.41
C LEU A 114 3.45 5.59 3.92
N CYS A 115 4.57 5.35 4.58
CA CYS A 115 4.74 5.67 6.01
C CYS A 115 4.54 7.18 6.26
N LEU A 116 5.13 8.04 5.45
CA LEU A 116 4.96 9.49 5.56
C LEU A 116 3.49 9.89 5.35
N SER A 117 2.83 9.28 4.37
CA SER A 117 1.40 9.44 4.14
C SER A 117 0.61 9.11 5.41
N LEU A 118 0.83 7.91 5.99
CA LEU A 118 0.13 7.44 7.19
C LEU A 118 0.32 8.36 8.40
N VAL A 119 1.50 8.96 8.53
CA VAL A 119 1.79 9.98 9.56
C VAL A 119 0.89 11.20 9.36
N PHE A 120 0.80 11.77 8.15
CA PHE A 120 -0.10 12.91 7.91
C PHE A 120 -1.57 12.58 8.13
N ARG A 121 -2.00 11.34 7.84
CA ARG A 121 -3.35 10.89 8.18
C ARG A 121 -3.58 10.83 9.70
N SER A 122 -2.61 10.34 10.46
CA SER A 122 -2.70 10.28 11.92
C SER A 122 -2.64 11.66 12.58
N LEU A 123 -1.81 12.56 12.06
CA LEU A 123 -1.65 13.92 12.57
C LEU A 123 -2.87 14.81 12.32
N ASP A 124 -3.68 14.47 11.32
CA ASP A 124 -4.87 15.24 10.94
C ASP A 124 -5.81 15.47 12.12
N GLY A 125 -6.10 14.42 12.91
CA GLY A 125 -6.95 14.54 14.10
C GLY A 125 -6.33 15.39 15.22
N VAL A 126 -5.00 15.45 15.32
CA VAL A 126 -4.28 16.22 16.34
C VAL A 126 -4.17 17.70 15.94
N LEU A 127 -3.95 17.96 14.66
CA LEU A 127 -3.72 19.30 14.12
C LEU A 127 -4.98 20.00 13.63
N CYS A 128 -6.13 19.32 13.63
CA CYS A 128 -7.42 19.84 13.15
C CYS A 128 -7.79 21.20 13.76
N GLY A 129 -7.45 21.44 15.04
CA GLY A 129 -7.71 22.73 15.70
C GLY A 129 -6.78 23.88 15.30
N ALA A 130 -5.63 23.60 14.69
CA ALA A 130 -4.59 24.59 14.36
C ALA A 130 -4.45 24.83 12.85
N VAL A 131 -4.80 23.84 12.01
CA VAL A 131 -4.70 23.90 10.55
C VAL A 131 -6.11 23.80 9.97
N PRO A 132 -6.73 24.90 9.49
CA PRO A 132 -8.12 24.90 9.04
C PRO A 132 -8.44 23.92 7.89
N MET A 133 -7.45 23.63 7.03
CA MET A 133 -7.59 22.66 5.94
C MET A 133 -7.29 21.21 6.39
N GLY A 134 -6.72 21.02 7.59
CA GLY A 134 -6.19 19.73 8.05
C GLY A 134 -4.92 19.29 7.31
N THR A 135 -4.46 18.08 7.60
CA THR A 135 -3.36 17.40 6.89
C THR A 135 -3.86 16.23 6.03
N HIS A 136 -5.17 15.95 6.03
CA HIS A 136 -5.77 14.86 5.26
C HIS A 136 -5.50 14.94 3.75
N VAL A 137 -5.42 16.14 3.19
CA VAL A 137 -5.10 16.33 1.77
C VAL A 137 -3.71 15.77 1.43
N LEU A 138 -2.74 15.92 2.35
CA LEU A 138 -1.38 15.40 2.16
C LEU A 138 -1.36 13.86 2.14
N TRP A 139 -2.23 13.21 2.93
CA TRP A 139 -2.44 11.76 2.84
C TRP A 139 -2.86 11.34 1.42
N HIS A 140 -3.83 12.02 0.81
CA HIS A 140 -4.27 11.68 -0.55
C HIS A 140 -3.18 11.91 -1.60
N LEU A 141 -2.47 13.03 -1.54
CA LEU A 141 -1.40 13.34 -2.50
C LEU A 141 -0.23 12.36 -2.39
N LEU A 142 0.23 12.06 -1.17
CA LEU A 142 1.31 11.10 -0.95
C LEU A 142 0.88 9.68 -1.28
N ASN A 143 -0.37 9.30 -1.02
CA ASN A 143 -0.87 7.99 -1.42
C ASN A 143 -0.96 7.88 -2.94
N ALA A 144 -1.44 8.92 -3.64
CA ALA A 144 -1.44 8.94 -5.11
C ALA A 144 -0.02 8.82 -5.70
N LEU A 145 0.93 9.57 -5.14
CA LEU A 145 2.35 9.47 -5.50
C LEU A 145 2.89 8.06 -5.26
N MET A 146 2.63 7.49 -4.08
CA MET A 146 3.09 6.15 -3.72
C MET A 146 2.52 5.10 -4.66
N LEU A 147 1.22 5.10 -4.93
CA LEU A 147 0.59 4.14 -5.82
C LEU A 147 1.14 4.27 -7.25
N GLY A 148 1.30 5.49 -7.75
CA GLY A 148 1.96 5.75 -9.03
C GLY A 148 3.38 5.21 -9.08
N TRP A 149 4.17 5.45 -8.03
CA TRP A 149 5.52 4.93 -7.89
C TRP A 149 5.57 3.40 -7.92
N MET A 150 4.67 2.73 -7.19
CA MET A 150 4.62 1.27 -7.16
C MET A 150 4.27 0.68 -8.53
N ILE A 151 3.33 1.31 -9.26
CA ILE A 151 2.97 0.91 -10.63
C ILE A 151 4.19 1.04 -11.55
N GLU A 152 4.88 2.18 -11.50
CA GLU A 152 6.07 2.42 -12.31
C GLU A 152 7.18 1.40 -11.98
N LEU A 153 7.41 1.12 -10.70
CA LEU A 153 8.37 0.13 -10.24
C LEU A 153 8.03 -1.27 -10.78
N LEU A 154 6.75 -1.65 -10.77
CA LEU A 154 6.28 -2.91 -11.35
C LEU A 154 6.44 -2.95 -12.87
N GLY A 155 6.30 -1.81 -13.55
CA GLY A 155 6.57 -1.67 -14.98
C GLY A 155 8.05 -1.88 -15.30
N ARG A 156 8.94 -1.18 -14.59
CA ARG A 156 10.40 -1.21 -14.80
C ARG A 156 11.04 -2.55 -14.46
N HIS A 157 10.53 -3.24 -13.45
CA HIS A 157 11.15 -4.47 -12.93
C HIS A 157 10.29 -5.72 -13.13
N GLY A 158 9.19 -5.63 -13.88
CA GLY A 158 8.15 -6.65 -14.00
C GLY A 158 8.52 -7.92 -14.79
N VAL A 159 9.74 -8.01 -15.31
CA VAL A 159 10.23 -9.21 -16.01
C VAL A 159 11.12 -9.99 -15.04
N ALA A 160 10.61 -11.13 -14.57
CA ALA A 160 11.41 -12.07 -13.80
C ALA A 160 12.60 -12.53 -14.67
N ALA A 161 13.81 -12.54 -14.11
CA ALA A 161 14.94 -13.14 -14.80
C ALA A 161 14.60 -14.62 -15.09
N PRO A 162 14.83 -15.13 -16.30
CA PRO A 162 14.56 -16.53 -16.60
C PRO A 162 15.27 -17.41 -15.57
N ALA A 163 14.52 -18.32 -14.97
CA ALA A 163 15.09 -19.28 -14.02
C ALA A 163 16.23 -20.01 -14.73
N SER A 164 17.47 -19.82 -14.25
CA SER A 164 18.59 -20.61 -14.72
C SER A 164 18.25 -22.07 -14.44
N ARG A 165 17.96 -22.84 -15.48
CA ARG A 165 17.85 -24.30 -15.38
C ARG A 165 19.18 -24.80 -14.80
N ARG A 166 19.14 -25.30 -13.57
CA ARG A 166 20.16 -26.20 -13.03
C ARG A 166 19.67 -27.62 -13.24
#